data_AF-A0A913Y107-F1
#
_entry.id   AF-A0A913Y107-F1
#
_cell.length_a   1.000
_cell.length_b   1.000
_cell.length_c   1.000
_cell.angle_alpha   90.00
_cell.angle_beta   90.00
_cell.angle_gamma   90.00
#
_symmetry.space_group_name_H-M   'P 1'
#
loop_
_entity.id
_entity.type
_entity.pdbx_description
1 polymer ?
#
loop_
_entity_poly.entity_id
_entity_poly.type
_entity_poly.pdbx_seq_one_letter_code
_entity_poly.pdbx_strand_id
1 'polypeptide(L)'
;MAVSAVLKNSIRWLWTSIGLIPPLYLGFQLFRFVALIMFTIFMVDCTVYHSETSVDCKNFTRYTKVNTPGCDAYCWKGLWIICSIITSGIALCFLTVPNKLTEQLRPASSIKVMQTLLVKPYFWYMNMIFILVMLYDALIETQNLAKGSSAVEGCVIMSKFLTLCLIFQLNFTYPPYRPEYSWVTISLYHVTLVMFLLDNLCKFVELSIWVSYKLYAINPDNHRQAVQVLLFQVIDLSLYHSFLSFFWSKIFRGKKDVLMVYTPDLAQSVLGIQHQQHTYQPMLQSSQDFTETGP
;
A
#
# COMPACT_ATOMS: atom_id res chain seq x y z
N MET A 1 29.08 23.98 2.29
CA MET A 1 28.75 24.29 3.70
C MET A 1 27.36 24.93 3.89
N ALA A 2 26.87 25.78 2.98
CA ALA A 2 25.56 26.43 3.10
C ALA A 2 24.33 25.47 3.06
N VAL A 3 24.40 24.37 2.28
CA VAL A 3 23.30 23.39 2.15
C VAL A 3 23.00 22.66 3.47
N SER A 4 24.01 22.41 4.30
CA SER A 4 23.85 21.75 5.60
C SER A 4 23.12 22.64 6.61
N ALA A 5 23.38 23.96 6.59
CA ALA A 5 22.73 24.91 7.49
C ALA A 5 21.25 25.14 7.13
N VAL A 6 20.91 25.17 5.84
CA VAL A 6 19.51 25.30 5.37
C VAL A 6 18.71 24.04 5.71
N LEU A 7 19.27 22.85 5.50
CA LEU A 7 18.61 21.59 5.85
C LEU A 7 18.38 21.48 7.36
N LYS A 8 19.38 21.88 8.16
CA LYS A 8 19.32 21.84 9.63
C LYS A 8 18.33 22.88 10.19
N ASN A 9 18.22 24.05 9.57
CA ASN A 9 17.24 25.07 9.95
C ASN A 9 15.81 24.71 9.52
N SER A 10 15.60 24.10 8.35
CA SER A 10 14.29 23.56 7.96
C SER A 10 13.83 22.43 8.87
N ILE A 11 14.75 21.54 9.28
CA ILE A 11 14.45 20.47 10.25
C ILE A 11 14.14 21.07 11.64
N ARG A 12 14.85 22.11 12.07
CA ARG A 12 14.60 22.79 13.36
C ARG A 12 13.25 23.53 13.40
N TRP A 13 12.83 24.13 12.28
CA TRP A 13 11.50 24.75 12.13
C TRP A 13 10.36 23.71 12.10
N LEU A 14 10.62 22.53 11.51
CA LEU A 14 9.73 21.37 11.58
C LEU A 14 9.51 20.90 13.03
N TRP A 15 10.55 20.99 13.86
CA TRP A 15 10.52 20.58 15.28
C TRP A 15 9.83 21.59 16.21
N THR A 16 9.84 22.90 15.91
CA THR A 16 9.06 23.89 16.70
C THR A 16 7.55 23.81 16.45
N SER A 17 7.12 23.14 15.38
CA SER A 17 5.70 22.95 15.02
C SER A 17 5.07 21.66 15.59
N ILE A 18 5.79 20.93 16.47
CA ILE A 18 5.42 19.60 16.97
C ILE A 18 4.03 19.52 17.64
N GLY A 19 3.52 20.62 18.19
CA GLY A 19 2.16 20.67 18.76
C GLY A 19 1.03 20.72 17.72
N LEU A 20 1.29 21.28 16.53
CA LEU A 20 0.27 21.51 15.50
C LEU A 20 0.22 20.38 14.45
N ILE A 21 1.31 19.63 14.30
CA ILE A 21 1.43 18.55 13.30
C ILE A 21 0.41 17.41 13.54
N PRO A 22 0.23 16.88 14.77
CA PRO A 22 -0.73 15.80 15.00
C PRO A 22 -2.20 16.18 14.72
N PRO A 23 -2.71 17.33 15.19
CA PRO A 23 -4.07 17.78 14.85
C PRO A 23 -4.27 18.01 13.34
N LEU A 24 -3.29 18.60 12.65
CA LEU A 24 -3.37 18.81 11.21
C LEU A 24 -3.42 17.49 10.45
N TYR A 25 -2.60 16.52 10.84
CA TYR A 25 -2.63 15.18 10.24
C TYR A 25 -3.96 14.47 10.48
N LEU A 26 -4.54 14.57 11.69
CA LEU A 26 -5.86 14.02 11.98
C LEU A 26 -6.95 14.70 11.13
N GLY A 27 -6.93 16.03 11.02
CA GLY A 27 -7.81 16.77 10.13
C GLY A 27 -7.69 16.31 8.66
N PHE A 28 -6.45 16.06 8.21
CA PHE A 28 -6.19 15.51 6.89
C PHE A 28 -6.73 14.08 6.70
N GLN A 29 -6.60 13.19 7.70
CA GLN A 29 -7.19 11.85 7.64
C GLN A 29 -8.73 11.90 7.64
N LEU A 30 -9.33 12.82 8.40
CA LEU A 30 -10.78 13.05 8.37
C LEU A 30 -11.24 13.53 6.99
N PHE A 31 -10.50 14.45 6.36
CA PHE A 31 -10.79 14.88 5.00
C PHE A 31 -10.69 13.72 3.99
N ARG A 32 -9.63 12.89 4.09
CA ARG A 32 -9.49 11.67 3.27
C ARG A 32 -10.67 10.72 3.47
N PHE A 33 -11.16 10.57 4.70
CA PHE A 33 -12.32 9.75 5.02
C PHE A 33 -13.60 10.28 4.37
N VAL A 34 -13.83 11.59 4.43
CA VAL A 34 -14.97 12.23 3.74
C VAL A 34 -14.86 12.04 2.22
N ALA A 35 -13.67 12.24 1.65
CA ALA A 35 -13.44 12.02 0.22
C ALA A 35 -13.69 10.55 -0.18
N LEU A 36 -13.29 9.59 0.65
CA LEU A 36 -13.59 8.17 0.47
C LEU A 36 -15.10 7.92 0.50
N ILE A 37 -15.84 8.47 1.48
CA ILE A 37 -17.31 8.33 1.55
C ILE A 37 -17.97 8.85 0.28
N MET A 38 -17.57 10.04 -0.19
CA MET A 38 -18.08 10.60 -1.43
C MET A 38 -17.73 9.69 -2.61
N PHE A 39 -16.50 9.19 -2.70
CA PHE A 39 -16.16 8.23 -3.74
C PHE A 39 -17.02 6.96 -3.66
N THR A 40 -17.28 6.40 -2.47
CA THR A 40 -18.13 5.22 -2.27
C THR A 40 -19.58 5.48 -2.71
N ILE A 41 -20.16 6.63 -2.39
CA ILE A 41 -21.52 7.00 -2.83
C ILE A 41 -21.59 7.02 -4.36
N PHE A 42 -20.61 7.65 -5.01
CA PHE A 42 -20.50 7.65 -6.46
C PHE A 42 -20.39 6.24 -7.03
N MET A 43 -19.52 5.42 -6.44
CA MET A 43 -19.30 4.04 -6.83
C MET A 43 -20.57 3.20 -6.74
N VAL A 44 -21.29 3.28 -5.63
CA VAL A 44 -22.54 2.55 -5.42
C VAL A 44 -23.60 2.99 -6.44
N ASP A 45 -23.71 4.29 -6.71
CA ASP A 45 -24.66 4.80 -7.71
C ASP A 45 -24.35 4.23 -9.11
N CYS A 46 -23.09 4.32 -9.55
CA CYS A 46 -22.68 3.87 -10.87
C CYS A 46 -22.76 2.35 -11.04
N THR A 47 -22.27 1.59 -10.08
CA THR A 47 -22.20 0.12 -10.21
C THR A 47 -23.54 -0.54 -9.97
N VAL A 48 -24.35 -0.06 -9.02
CA VAL A 48 -25.65 -0.68 -8.70
C VAL A 48 -26.76 -0.19 -9.64
N TYR A 49 -26.82 1.10 -9.96
CA TYR A 49 -27.94 1.66 -10.72
C TYR A 49 -27.66 1.78 -12.21
N HIS A 50 -26.40 1.95 -12.62
CA HIS A 50 -26.03 2.10 -14.02
C HIS A 50 -25.25 0.91 -14.58
N SER A 51 -24.85 -0.06 -13.75
CA SER A 51 -24.04 -1.22 -14.16
C SER A 51 -22.75 -0.83 -14.91
N GLU A 52 -22.18 0.32 -14.54
CA GLU A 52 -20.96 0.89 -15.11
C GLU A 52 -19.86 0.94 -14.04
N THR A 53 -18.59 0.95 -14.48
CA THR A 53 -17.45 1.19 -13.58
C THR A 53 -17.39 2.68 -13.18
N SER A 54 -16.70 2.98 -12.08
CA SER A 54 -16.38 4.36 -11.70
C SER A 54 -15.57 5.13 -12.75
N VAL A 55 -15.00 4.44 -13.75
CA VAL A 55 -14.22 5.02 -14.86
C VAL A 55 -15.10 5.36 -16.06
N ASP A 56 -16.18 4.62 -16.27
CA ASP A 56 -17.04 4.73 -17.46
C ASP A 56 -18.35 5.48 -17.20
N CYS A 57 -18.69 5.71 -15.93
CA CYS A 57 -19.95 6.29 -15.51
C CYS A 57 -20.08 7.76 -15.90
N LYS A 58 -21.07 8.07 -16.76
CA LYS A 58 -21.37 9.44 -17.25
C LYS A 58 -22.65 10.05 -16.68
N ASN A 59 -23.58 9.21 -16.22
CA ASN A 59 -24.94 9.64 -15.83
C ASN A 59 -25.14 9.73 -14.32
N PHE A 60 -24.13 10.17 -13.59
CA PHE A 60 -24.25 10.33 -12.15
C PHE A 60 -25.06 11.59 -11.79
N THR A 61 -26.20 11.41 -11.11
CA THR A 61 -27.16 12.49 -10.83
C THR A 61 -27.24 12.91 -9.36
N ARG A 62 -26.54 12.20 -8.45
CA ARG A 62 -26.74 12.37 -7.00
C ARG A 62 -26.07 13.65 -6.44
N TYR A 63 -24.90 14.04 -6.94
CA TYR A 63 -24.23 15.32 -6.57
C TYR A 63 -24.84 16.55 -7.24
N THR A 64 -25.74 16.38 -8.19
CA THR A 64 -26.49 17.51 -8.75
C THR A 64 -27.64 17.93 -7.83
N LYS A 65 -28.16 17.00 -7.01
CA LYS A 65 -29.22 17.26 -6.02
C LYS A 65 -28.68 17.72 -4.67
N VAL A 66 -27.52 17.20 -4.27
CA VAL A 66 -26.82 17.65 -3.06
C VAL A 66 -25.90 18.77 -3.50
N ASN A 67 -26.14 20.01 -3.07
CA ASN A 67 -25.44 21.22 -3.51
C ASN A 67 -23.95 21.21 -3.07
N THR A 68 -23.15 20.29 -3.61
CA THR A 68 -21.70 20.19 -3.37
C THR A 68 -21.00 21.18 -4.28
N PRO A 69 -20.40 22.24 -3.73
CA PRO A 69 -19.88 23.33 -4.55
C PRO A 69 -18.64 22.86 -5.33
N GLY A 70 -18.73 22.86 -6.66
CA GLY A 70 -17.58 22.91 -7.58
C GLY A 70 -16.74 21.64 -7.79
N CYS A 71 -17.04 20.50 -7.15
CA CYS A 71 -16.28 19.25 -7.30
C CYS A 71 -17.21 18.11 -7.76
N ASP A 72 -16.95 17.58 -8.95
CA ASP A 72 -17.67 16.44 -9.55
C ASP A 72 -17.18 15.09 -8.98
N ALA A 73 -17.79 13.99 -9.43
CA ALA A 73 -17.45 12.65 -8.95
C ALA A 73 -15.98 12.24 -9.22
N TYR A 74 -15.44 12.64 -10.38
CA TYR A 74 -14.05 12.39 -10.74
C TYR A 74 -13.08 13.22 -9.89
N CYS A 75 -13.46 14.45 -9.53
CA CYS A 75 -12.74 15.29 -8.58
C CYS A 75 -12.67 14.62 -7.18
N TRP A 76 -13.77 14.06 -6.66
CA TRP A 76 -13.74 13.33 -5.39
C TRP A 76 -12.86 12.07 -5.44
N LYS A 77 -12.94 11.29 -6.54
CA LYS A 77 -12.03 10.16 -6.79
C LYS A 77 -10.57 10.61 -6.76
N GLY A 78 -10.25 11.68 -7.50
CA GLY A 78 -8.90 12.24 -7.56
C GLY A 78 -8.40 12.74 -6.21
N LEU A 79 -9.21 13.51 -5.47
CA LEU A 79 -8.88 14.02 -4.14
C LEU A 79 -8.58 12.89 -3.15
N TRP A 80 -9.43 11.85 -3.13
CA TRP A 80 -9.21 10.68 -2.30
C TRP A 80 -7.87 9.98 -2.63
N ILE A 81 -7.59 9.73 -3.92
CA ILE A 81 -6.34 9.08 -4.35
C ILE A 81 -5.11 9.94 -4.01
N ILE A 82 -5.16 11.26 -4.27
CA ILE A 82 -4.09 12.19 -3.93
C ILE A 82 -3.84 12.17 -2.42
N CYS A 83 -4.90 12.17 -1.60
CA CYS A 83 -4.76 12.07 -0.15
C CYS A 83 -4.12 10.74 0.28
N SER A 84 -4.44 9.64 -0.40
CA SER A 84 -3.82 8.34 -0.17
C SER A 84 -2.32 8.35 -0.53
N ILE A 85 -1.95 8.93 -1.68
CA ILE A 85 -0.55 9.09 -2.11
C ILE A 85 0.24 9.92 -1.09
N ILE A 86 -0.28 11.08 -0.69
CA ILE A 86 0.36 11.96 0.29
C ILE A 86 0.51 11.23 1.64
N THR A 87 -0.53 10.54 2.11
CA THR A 87 -0.45 9.77 3.37
C THR A 87 0.62 8.69 3.28
N SER A 88 0.67 7.96 2.17
CA SER A 88 1.65 6.88 1.95
C SER A 88 3.07 7.44 1.90
N GLY A 89 3.27 8.58 1.23
CA GLY A 89 4.54 9.29 1.18
C GLY A 89 5.00 9.74 2.57
N ILE A 90 4.12 10.38 3.35
CA ILE A 90 4.40 10.79 4.73
C ILE A 90 4.80 9.57 5.58
N ALA A 91 4.02 8.49 5.50
CA ALA A 91 4.29 7.28 6.27
C ALA A 91 5.61 6.61 5.85
N LEU A 92 5.90 6.50 4.55
CA LEU A 92 7.17 5.97 4.05
C LEU A 92 8.36 6.85 4.44
N CYS A 93 8.24 8.18 4.35
CA CYS A 93 9.27 9.11 4.82
C CYS A 93 9.54 8.94 6.31
N PHE A 94 8.49 8.79 7.13
CA PHE A 94 8.62 8.57 8.57
C PHE A 94 9.33 7.22 8.90
N LEU A 95 9.07 6.18 8.10
CA LEU A 95 9.67 4.85 8.28
C LEU A 95 11.10 4.75 7.73
N THR A 96 11.45 5.55 6.72
CA THR A 96 12.77 5.52 6.07
C THR A 96 13.77 6.48 6.69
N VAL A 97 13.32 7.63 7.20
CA VAL A 97 14.18 8.60 7.89
C VAL A 97 14.47 8.11 9.31
N PRO A 98 15.75 7.89 9.68
CA PRO A 98 16.10 7.48 11.03
C PRO A 98 15.74 8.58 12.03
N ASN A 99 14.87 8.24 12.97
CA ASN A 99 14.50 9.05 14.11
C ASN A 99 14.50 8.14 15.35
N LYS A 100 14.73 8.70 16.54
CA LYS A 100 14.72 7.96 17.82
C LYS A 100 13.43 7.14 17.98
N LEU A 101 12.30 7.70 17.54
CA LEU A 101 11.00 7.04 17.55
C LEU A 101 10.95 5.83 16.59
N THR A 102 11.51 5.99 15.39
CA THR A 102 11.56 4.95 14.35
C THR A 102 12.51 3.81 14.75
N GLU A 103 13.65 4.11 15.40
CA GLU A 103 14.58 3.08 15.91
C GLU A 103 13.95 2.17 16.96
N GLN A 104 13.06 2.71 17.80
CA GLN A 104 12.31 1.91 18.78
C GLN A 104 11.20 1.08 18.12
N LEU A 105 10.54 1.62 17.08
CA LEU A 105 9.49 0.93 16.33
C LEU A 105 10.04 -0.13 15.37
N ARG A 106 11.29 -0.01 14.93
CA ARG A 106 11.88 -0.84 13.88
C ARG A 106 13.27 -1.34 14.31
N PRO A 107 13.45 -2.66 14.54
CA PRO A 107 14.71 -3.23 15.01
C PRO A 107 15.78 -3.37 13.92
N ALA A 108 15.47 -3.08 12.65
CA ALA A 108 16.35 -3.33 11.51
C ALA A 108 16.45 -2.12 10.58
N SER A 109 17.65 -1.81 10.09
CA SER A 109 17.84 -0.76 9.09
C SER A 109 17.14 -1.09 7.76
N SER A 110 16.77 -0.07 6.98
CA SER A 110 16.05 -0.23 5.71
C SER A 110 16.76 -1.18 4.72
N ILE A 111 18.09 -1.23 4.74
CA ILE A 111 18.89 -2.14 3.91
C ILE A 111 18.69 -3.60 4.34
N LYS A 112 18.76 -3.87 5.66
CA LYS A 112 18.55 -5.23 6.20
C LYS A 112 17.11 -5.71 5.97
N VAL A 113 16.14 -4.80 6.09
CA VAL A 113 14.74 -5.08 5.74
C VAL A 113 14.62 -5.54 4.29
N MET A 114 15.25 -4.83 3.35
CA MET A 114 15.22 -5.20 1.94
C MET A 114 15.89 -6.57 1.70
N GLN A 115 17.06 -6.82 2.28
CA GLN A 115 17.73 -8.12 2.18
C GLN A 115 16.86 -9.26 2.71
N THR A 116 16.19 -9.04 3.84
CA THR A 116 15.27 -10.03 4.45
C THR A 116 14.04 -10.28 3.58
N LEU A 117 13.50 -9.22 2.97
CA LEU A 117 12.35 -9.33 2.06
C LEU A 117 12.67 -10.16 0.82
N LEU A 118 13.85 -9.96 0.21
CA LEU A 118 14.25 -10.66 -1.01
C LEU A 118 14.29 -12.19 -0.85
N VAL A 119 14.48 -12.70 0.36
CA VAL A 119 14.50 -14.15 0.65
C VAL A 119 13.10 -14.70 0.92
N LYS A 120 12.11 -13.84 1.22
CA LYS A 120 10.76 -14.30 1.58
C LYS A 120 9.93 -14.62 0.33
N PRO A 121 9.30 -15.81 0.23
CA PRO A 121 8.49 -16.19 -0.93
C PRO A 121 7.29 -15.27 -1.14
N TYR A 122 6.71 -14.75 -0.06
CA TYR A 122 5.59 -13.80 -0.13
C TYR A 122 5.97 -12.48 -0.81
N PHE A 123 7.22 -12.01 -0.64
CA PHE A 123 7.69 -10.81 -1.34
C PHE A 123 7.60 -11.01 -2.85
N TRP A 124 8.09 -12.12 -3.36
CA TRP A 124 8.02 -12.45 -4.79
C TRP A 124 6.57 -12.64 -5.26
N TYR A 125 5.74 -13.33 -4.48
CA TYR A 125 4.32 -13.50 -4.78
C TYR A 125 3.60 -12.15 -4.97
N MET A 126 3.75 -11.22 -4.04
CA MET A 126 3.13 -9.90 -4.12
C MET A 126 3.66 -9.06 -5.28
N ASN A 127 4.98 -9.08 -5.53
CA ASN A 127 5.56 -8.37 -6.66
C ASN A 127 5.09 -8.96 -8.00
N MET A 128 4.93 -10.27 -8.13
CA MET A 128 4.42 -10.90 -9.35
C MET A 128 2.97 -10.52 -9.63
N ILE A 129 2.10 -10.54 -8.61
CA ILE A 129 0.73 -10.02 -8.74
C ILE A 129 0.75 -8.56 -9.15
N PHE A 130 1.56 -7.73 -8.46
CA PHE A 130 1.66 -6.31 -8.76
C PHE A 130 2.11 -6.05 -10.20
N ILE A 131 3.12 -6.76 -10.71
CA ILE A 131 3.59 -6.64 -12.10
C ILE A 131 2.45 -6.98 -13.09
N LEU A 132 1.68 -8.03 -12.84
CA LEU A 132 0.54 -8.39 -13.69
C LEU A 132 -0.55 -7.32 -13.68
N VAL A 133 -0.84 -6.74 -12.52
CA VAL A 133 -1.79 -5.62 -12.40
C VAL A 133 -1.29 -4.39 -13.13
N MET A 134 -0.02 -4.04 -12.97
CA MET A 134 0.60 -2.91 -13.66
C MET A 134 0.58 -3.07 -15.18
N LEU A 135 0.85 -4.28 -15.66
CA LEU A 135 0.74 -4.60 -17.08
C LEU A 135 -0.69 -4.44 -17.58
N TYR A 136 -1.68 -4.90 -16.82
CA TYR A 136 -3.09 -4.74 -17.15
C TYR A 136 -3.51 -3.26 -17.18
N ASP A 137 -3.16 -2.49 -16.17
CA ASP A 137 -3.46 -1.05 -16.08
C ASP A 137 -2.83 -0.30 -17.28
N ALA A 138 -1.57 -0.61 -17.63
CA ALA A 138 -0.90 -0.03 -18.80
C ALA A 138 -1.54 -0.45 -20.13
N LEU A 139 -2.04 -1.69 -20.26
CA LEU A 139 -2.73 -2.15 -21.47
C LEU A 139 -4.08 -1.43 -21.65
N ILE A 140 -4.85 -1.23 -20.58
CA ILE A 140 -6.11 -0.47 -20.65
C ILE A 140 -5.85 0.97 -21.09
N GLU A 141 -4.83 1.60 -20.50
CA GLU A 141 -4.49 2.99 -20.79
C GLU A 141 -4.00 3.16 -22.25
N THR A 142 -3.07 2.32 -22.70
CA THR A 142 -2.53 2.37 -24.06
C THR A 142 -3.55 2.07 -25.15
N GLN A 143 -4.56 1.24 -24.85
CA GLN A 143 -5.64 0.91 -25.78
C GLN A 143 -6.80 1.93 -25.76
N ASN A 144 -6.69 3.02 -24.99
CA ASN A 144 -7.76 4.02 -24.77
C ASN A 144 -9.10 3.37 -24.38
N LEU A 145 -9.05 2.21 -23.74
CA LEU A 145 -10.25 1.49 -23.31
C LEU A 145 -10.86 2.13 -22.07
N ALA A 146 -10.06 2.86 -21.28
CA ALA A 146 -10.55 3.72 -20.21
C ALA A 146 -11.07 5.04 -20.77
N LYS A 147 -12.34 5.36 -20.51
CA LYS A 147 -12.96 6.65 -20.85
C LYS A 147 -12.72 7.74 -19.79
N GLY A 148 -12.02 7.41 -18.71
CA GLY A 148 -11.69 8.31 -17.60
C GLY A 148 -10.46 9.18 -17.85
N SER A 149 -10.15 10.06 -16.89
CA SER A 149 -8.95 10.90 -16.95
C SER A 149 -7.68 10.08 -16.73
N SER A 150 -6.79 10.02 -17.75
CA SER A 150 -5.48 9.34 -17.66
C SER A 150 -4.65 9.80 -16.46
N ALA A 151 -4.72 11.09 -16.08
CA ALA A 151 -4.04 11.59 -14.89
C ALA A 151 -4.54 10.94 -13.59
N VAL A 152 -5.84 10.65 -13.47
CA VAL A 152 -6.42 10.00 -12.29
C VAL A 152 -6.03 8.52 -12.26
N GLU A 153 -5.99 7.84 -13.40
CA GLU A 153 -5.57 6.44 -13.48
C GLU A 153 -4.08 6.26 -13.19
N GLY A 154 -3.22 7.17 -13.67
CA GLY A 154 -1.81 7.23 -13.27
C GLY A 154 -1.64 7.42 -11.75
N CYS A 155 -2.54 8.19 -11.11
CA CYS A 155 -2.55 8.32 -9.66
C CYS A 155 -2.98 7.01 -8.95
N VAL A 156 -3.91 6.23 -9.54
CA VAL A 156 -4.29 4.91 -9.00
C VAL A 156 -3.08 3.97 -9.00
N ILE A 157 -2.34 3.92 -10.11
CA ILE A 157 -1.10 3.15 -10.25
C ILE A 157 -0.08 3.54 -9.17
N MET A 158 0.18 4.84 -9.03
CA MET A 158 1.10 5.35 -8.01
C MET A 158 0.64 4.99 -6.60
N SER A 159 -0.66 5.06 -6.31
CA SER A 159 -1.24 4.67 -5.02
C SER A 159 -1.03 3.17 -4.74
N LYS A 160 -1.22 2.29 -5.72
CA LYS A 160 -0.95 0.84 -5.58
C LYS A 160 0.53 0.60 -5.25
N PHE A 161 1.44 1.24 -6.00
CA PHE A 161 2.88 1.13 -5.78
C PHE A 161 3.29 1.58 -4.36
N LEU A 162 2.86 2.76 -3.94
CA LEU A 162 3.18 3.29 -2.62
C LEU A 162 2.60 2.42 -1.50
N THR A 163 1.39 1.86 -1.69
CA THR A 163 0.79 0.93 -0.74
C THR A 163 1.61 -0.35 -0.62
N LEU A 164 2.08 -0.91 -1.75
CA LEU A 164 2.95 -2.08 -1.74
C LEU A 164 4.26 -1.80 -1.00
N CYS A 165 4.92 -0.67 -1.28
CA CYS A 165 6.11 -0.24 -0.55
C CYS A 165 5.82 -0.11 0.95
N LEU A 166 4.69 0.50 1.31
CA LEU A 166 4.29 0.68 2.70
C LEU A 166 4.10 -0.65 3.41
N ILE A 167 3.47 -1.64 2.78
CA ILE A 167 3.29 -3.00 3.32
C ILE A 167 4.63 -3.65 3.64
N PHE A 168 5.57 -3.59 2.69
CA PHE A 168 6.92 -4.14 2.89
C PHE A 168 7.65 -3.47 4.05
N GLN A 169 7.51 -2.15 4.20
CA GLN A 169 8.14 -1.42 5.29
C GLN A 169 7.44 -1.70 6.64
N LEU A 170 6.11 -1.65 6.68
CA LEU A 170 5.30 -1.83 7.90
C LEU A 170 5.38 -3.25 8.45
N ASN A 171 5.70 -4.25 7.64
CA ASN A 171 5.85 -5.61 8.15
C ASN A 171 6.91 -5.71 9.24
N PHE A 172 7.99 -4.92 9.12
CA PHE A 172 9.11 -4.90 10.07
C PHE A 172 8.98 -3.80 11.13
N THR A 173 7.81 -3.17 11.23
CA THR A 173 7.55 -2.10 12.20
C THR A 173 6.63 -2.64 13.29
N TYR A 174 7.08 -2.65 14.53
CA TYR A 174 6.23 -2.99 15.66
C TYR A 174 5.16 -1.93 15.88
N PRO A 175 3.95 -2.30 16.34
CA PRO A 175 2.97 -1.32 16.76
C PRO A 175 3.49 -0.57 18.00
N PRO A 176 3.23 0.74 18.12
CA PRO A 176 3.56 1.50 19.31
C PRO A 176 2.76 0.93 20.50
N TYR A 177 3.46 0.37 21.50
CA TYR A 177 2.87 -0.14 22.73
C TYR A 177 3.41 0.64 23.93
N ARG A 178 2.56 0.93 24.92
CA ARG A 178 2.92 1.65 26.15
C ARG A 178 4.08 0.95 26.90
N PRO A 179 4.97 1.66 27.61
CA PRO A 179 4.83 3.01 28.21
C PRO A 179 5.54 4.16 27.50
N GLU A 180 6.31 3.90 26.43
CA GLU A 180 7.22 4.89 25.82
C GLU A 180 6.53 5.86 24.84
N TYR A 181 5.30 5.55 24.42
CA TYR A 181 4.59 6.26 23.36
C TYR A 181 3.40 7.05 23.89
N SER A 182 3.24 8.28 23.39
CA SER A 182 2.07 9.09 23.67
C SER A 182 0.79 8.47 23.09
N TRP A 183 -0.35 8.71 23.74
CA TRP A 183 -1.66 8.32 23.21
C TRP A 183 -1.92 8.86 21.80
N VAL A 184 -1.40 10.06 21.51
CA VAL A 184 -1.56 10.70 20.21
C VAL A 184 -0.85 9.89 19.13
N THR A 185 0.40 9.45 19.39
CA THR A 185 1.17 8.61 18.45
C THR A 185 0.48 7.27 18.19
N ILE A 186 -0.03 6.63 19.25
CA ILE A 186 -0.77 5.38 19.15
C ILE A 186 -2.03 5.58 18.31
N SER A 187 -2.78 6.65 18.56
CA SER A 187 -4.01 6.98 17.82
C SER A 187 -3.72 7.25 16.35
N LEU A 188 -2.70 8.06 16.05
CA LEU A 188 -2.26 8.35 14.68
C LEU A 188 -1.92 7.08 13.91
N TYR A 189 -1.18 6.17 14.53
CA TYR A 189 -0.83 4.88 13.93
C TYR A 189 -2.08 4.08 13.55
N HIS A 190 -3.01 3.90 14.49
CA HIS A 190 -4.22 3.10 14.26
C HIS A 190 -5.17 3.76 13.26
N VAL A 191 -5.39 5.08 13.36
CA VAL A 191 -6.20 5.83 12.38
C VAL A 191 -5.62 5.67 10.98
N THR A 192 -4.30 5.76 10.83
CA THR A 192 -3.64 5.57 9.53
C THR A 192 -3.86 4.17 8.98
N LEU A 193 -3.70 3.12 9.80
CA LEU A 193 -3.94 1.74 9.37
C LEU A 193 -5.40 1.49 9.01
N VAL A 194 -6.35 2.03 9.78
CA VAL A 194 -7.79 1.93 9.50
C VAL A 194 -8.13 2.65 8.19
N MET A 195 -7.55 3.80 7.92
CA MET A 195 -7.76 4.51 6.65
C MET A 195 -7.25 3.69 5.46
N PHE A 196 -6.07 3.08 5.56
CA PHE A 196 -5.59 2.16 4.53
C PHE A 196 -6.47 0.90 4.40
N LEU A 197 -6.96 0.35 5.51
CA LEU A 197 -7.90 -0.76 5.47
C LEU A 197 -9.16 -0.38 4.70
N LEU A 198 -9.76 0.77 4.98
CA LEU A 198 -10.99 1.26 4.34
C LEU A 198 -10.79 1.55 2.85
N ASP A 199 -9.68 2.15 2.46
CA ASP A 199 -9.35 2.40 1.05
C ASP A 199 -9.31 1.09 0.24
N ASN A 200 -8.61 0.09 0.78
CA ASN A 200 -8.47 -1.21 0.14
C ASN A 200 -9.78 -2.00 0.18
N LEU A 201 -10.58 -1.88 1.24
CA LEU A 201 -11.90 -2.49 1.34
C LEU A 201 -12.84 -1.92 0.29
N CYS A 202 -12.89 -0.60 0.13
CA CYS A 202 -13.74 0.06 -0.86
C CYS A 202 -13.41 -0.43 -2.27
N LYS A 203 -12.12 -0.50 -2.63
CA LYS A 203 -11.68 -0.99 -3.93
C LYS A 203 -11.92 -2.49 -4.13
N PHE A 204 -11.70 -3.29 -3.09
CA PHE A 204 -11.99 -4.71 -3.12
C PHE A 204 -13.48 -4.98 -3.38
N VAL A 205 -14.38 -4.26 -2.71
CA VAL A 205 -15.83 -4.39 -2.91
C VAL A 205 -16.24 -3.91 -4.31
N GLU A 206 -15.74 -2.76 -4.77
CA GLU A 206 -15.96 -2.25 -6.13
C GLU A 206 -15.61 -3.31 -7.20
N LEU A 207 -14.38 -3.82 -7.15
CA LEU A 207 -13.90 -4.80 -8.12
C LEU A 207 -14.64 -6.13 -7.99
N SER A 208 -15.01 -6.55 -6.78
CA SER A 208 -15.79 -7.78 -6.58
C SER A 208 -17.13 -7.71 -7.29
N ILE A 209 -17.88 -6.61 -7.10
CA ILE A 209 -19.18 -6.42 -7.76
C ILE A 209 -19.00 -6.41 -9.28
N TRP A 210 -17.98 -5.71 -9.77
CA TRP A 210 -17.71 -5.62 -11.21
C TRP A 210 -17.33 -6.97 -11.85
N VAL A 211 -16.44 -7.72 -11.21
CA VAL A 211 -16.04 -9.06 -11.64
C VAL A 211 -17.25 -10.00 -11.63
N SER A 212 -18.09 -9.96 -10.59
CA SER A 212 -19.32 -10.73 -10.53
C SER A 212 -20.27 -10.38 -11.67
N TYR A 213 -20.52 -9.09 -11.92
CA TYR A 213 -21.37 -8.65 -13.02
C TYR A 213 -20.87 -9.14 -14.38
N LYS A 214 -19.57 -8.97 -14.65
CA LYS A 214 -18.96 -9.46 -15.90
C LYS A 214 -19.04 -10.97 -16.03
N LEU A 215 -18.82 -11.73 -14.96
CA LEU A 215 -18.99 -13.19 -14.97
C LEU A 215 -20.38 -13.61 -15.41
N TYR A 216 -21.43 -12.95 -14.92
CA TYR A 216 -22.81 -13.23 -15.31
C TYR A 216 -23.16 -12.75 -16.73
N ALA A 217 -22.50 -11.70 -17.22
CA ALA A 217 -22.78 -11.08 -18.51
C ALA A 217 -21.92 -11.59 -19.68
N ILE A 218 -21.11 -12.66 -19.50
CA ILE A 218 -20.31 -13.24 -20.60
C ILE A 218 -21.24 -13.82 -21.67
N ASN A 219 -21.32 -13.12 -22.80
CA ASN A 219 -21.99 -13.60 -24.00
C ASN A 219 -21.10 -14.65 -24.70
N PRO A 220 -21.63 -15.81 -25.15
CA PRO A 220 -20.83 -16.91 -25.69
C PRO A 220 -20.03 -16.56 -26.95
N ASP A 221 -20.47 -15.54 -27.70
CA ASP A 221 -19.92 -15.19 -29.01
C ASP A 221 -18.56 -14.47 -28.97
N ASN A 222 -18.14 -13.90 -27.82
CA ASN A 222 -16.84 -13.24 -27.67
C ASN A 222 -16.08 -13.66 -26.39
N HIS A 223 -16.11 -14.96 -26.08
CA HIS A 223 -15.64 -15.51 -24.81
C HIS A 223 -14.14 -15.34 -24.55
N ARG A 224 -13.26 -15.44 -25.56
CA ARG A 224 -11.79 -15.43 -25.32
C ARG A 224 -11.26 -14.12 -24.74
N GLN A 225 -11.65 -12.98 -25.34
CA GLN A 225 -11.21 -11.67 -24.85
C GLN A 225 -11.88 -11.33 -23.51
N ALA A 226 -13.16 -11.67 -23.35
CA ALA A 226 -13.90 -11.45 -22.11
C ALA A 226 -13.27 -12.21 -20.93
N VAL A 227 -12.88 -13.48 -21.12
CA VAL A 227 -12.23 -14.31 -20.09
C VAL A 227 -10.85 -13.76 -19.73
N GLN A 228 -10.06 -13.30 -20.70
CA GLN A 228 -8.74 -12.70 -20.42
C GLN A 228 -8.87 -11.42 -19.58
N VAL A 229 -9.77 -10.51 -19.97
CA VAL A 229 -10.03 -9.29 -19.20
C VAL A 229 -10.53 -9.61 -17.81
N LEU A 230 -11.41 -10.59 -17.67
CA LEU A 230 -11.90 -11.04 -16.36
C LEU A 230 -10.77 -11.57 -15.48
N LEU A 231 -9.86 -12.37 -16.04
CA LEU A 231 -8.72 -12.92 -15.30
C LEU A 231 -7.82 -11.81 -14.74
N PHE A 232 -7.52 -10.79 -15.53
CA PHE A 232 -6.74 -9.64 -15.04
C PHE A 232 -7.48 -8.85 -13.96
N GLN A 233 -8.79 -8.70 -14.05
CA GLN A 233 -9.58 -8.04 -13.01
C GLN A 233 -9.64 -8.86 -11.71
N VAL A 234 -9.66 -10.19 -11.80
CA VAL A 234 -9.53 -11.09 -10.63
C VAL A 234 -8.15 -10.96 -9.99
N ILE A 235 -7.09 -10.78 -10.80
CA ILE A 235 -5.74 -10.54 -10.30
C ILE A 235 -5.65 -9.18 -9.58
N ASP A 236 -6.24 -8.12 -10.14
CA ASP A 236 -6.31 -6.80 -9.47
C ASP A 236 -7.12 -6.87 -8.18
N LEU A 237 -8.25 -7.58 -8.19
CA LEU A 237 -9.04 -7.86 -7.00
C LEU A 237 -8.22 -8.59 -5.93
N SER A 238 -7.41 -9.58 -6.34
CA SER A 238 -6.53 -10.35 -5.44
C SER A 238 -5.43 -9.49 -4.82
N LEU A 239 -4.94 -8.48 -5.53
CA LEU A 239 -4.00 -7.50 -5.00
C LEU A 239 -4.63 -6.69 -3.87
N TYR A 240 -5.81 -6.10 -4.10
CA TYR A 240 -6.53 -5.34 -3.06
C TYR A 240 -6.93 -6.20 -1.87
N HIS A 241 -7.32 -7.47 -2.10
CA HIS A 241 -7.56 -8.42 -1.02
C HIS A 241 -6.30 -8.66 -0.17
N SER A 242 -5.15 -8.80 -0.82
CA SER A 242 -3.87 -8.98 -0.12
C SER A 242 -3.48 -7.75 0.70
N PHE A 243 -3.70 -6.55 0.16
CA PHE A 243 -3.51 -5.29 0.88
C PHE A 243 -4.44 -5.20 2.10
N LEU A 244 -5.74 -5.46 1.90
CA LEU A 244 -6.75 -5.48 2.95
C LEU A 244 -6.37 -6.45 4.08
N SER A 245 -6.04 -7.69 3.72
CA SER A 245 -5.65 -8.74 4.67
C SER A 245 -4.42 -8.35 5.49
N PHE A 246 -3.43 -7.71 4.86
CA PHE A 246 -2.26 -7.19 5.56
C PHE A 246 -2.64 -6.12 6.58
N PHE A 247 -3.37 -5.07 6.19
CA PHE A 247 -3.72 -3.98 7.12
C PHE A 247 -4.62 -4.47 8.24
N TRP A 248 -5.59 -5.33 7.94
CA TRP A 248 -6.43 -5.99 8.96
C TRP A 248 -5.57 -6.74 9.97
N SER A 249 -4.69 -7.62 9.46
CA SER A 249 -3.80 -8.38 10.31
C SER A 249 -2.86 -7.49 11.10
N LYS A 250 -2.39 -6.37 10.53
CA LYS A 250 -1.48 -5.43 11.22
C LYS A 250 -2.13 -4.68 12.37
N ILE A 251 -3.42 -4.35 12.25
CA ILE A 251 -4.19 -3.71 13.33
C ILE A 251 -4.29 -4.62 14.56
N PHE A 252 -4.49 -5.93 14.35
CA PHE A 252 -4.79 -6.87 15.44
C PHE A 252 -3.61 -7.76 15.88
N ARG A 253 -2.67 -8.07 14.98
CA ARG A 253 -1.47 -8.87 15.29
C ARG A 253 -0.35 -7.94 15.69
N GLY A 254 -0.08 -7.87 16.99
CA GLY A 254 0.94 -7.03 17.62
C GLY A 254 2.36 -7.13 17.03
N LYS A 255 3.28 -7.83 17.70
CA LYS A 255 4.70 -7.95 17.28
C LYS A 255 4.99 -9.07 16.27
N LYS A 256 3.98 -9.80 15.84
CA LYS A 256 4.15 -11.01 15.00
C LYS A 256 4.30 -10.61 13.54
N ASP A 257 5.19 -11.28 12.82
CA ASP A 257 5.31 -11.16 11.36
C ASP A 257 3.95 -11.48 10.73
N VAL A 258 3.41 -10.53 9.96
CA VAL A 258 2.09 -10.67 9.33
C VAL A 258 2.21 -11.43 8.00
N LEU A 259 3.42 -11.52 7.45
CA LEU A 259 3.69 -12.02 6.10
C LEU A 259 4.00 -13.52 6.02
N MET A 260 4.06 -14.30 7.11
CA MET A 260 3.96 -15.77 7.05
C MET A 260 3.71 -16.49 8.40
N VAL A 261 3.35 -17.78 8.27
CA VAL A 261 2.99 -18.77 9.31
C VAL A 261 4.03 -18.85 10.44
N TYR A 262 3.51 -18.79 11.69
CA TYR A 262 4.13 -19.13 12.98
C TYR A 262 5.67 -19.19 13.02
N THR A 263 6.31 -18.05 13.23
CA THR A 263 7.67 -17.97 13.80
C THR A 263 7.67 -17.04 15.02
N PRO A 264 8.42 -17.37 16.09
CA PRO A 264 8.52 -16.50 17.24
C PRO A 264 9.40 -15.29 16.87
N ASP A 265 8.96 -14.13 17.36
CA ASP A 265 9.59 -12.80 17.32
C ASP A 265 10.25 -12.30 16.02
N LEU A 266 9.83 -11.13 15.53
CA LEU A 266 10.43 -10.47 14.36
C LEU A 266 11.95 -10.24 14.54
N ALA A 267 12.40 -10.03 15.78
CA ALA A 267 13.83 -9.99 16.14
C ALA A 267 14.57 -11.30 15.79
N GLN A 268 13.97 -12.46 16.05
CA GLN A 268 14.54 -13.77 15.70
C GLN A 268 14.54 -14.01 14.19
N SER A 269 13.56 -13.48 13.44
CA SER A 269 13.57 -13.57 11.97
C SER A 269 14.72 -12.77 11.33
N VAL A 270 15.07 -11.61 11.90
CA VAL A 270 16.19 -10.78 11.46
C VAL A 270 17.53 -11.37 11.92
N LEU A 271 17.58 -11.92 13.14
CA LEU A 271 18.79 -12.56 13.71
C LEU A 271 19.07 -13.95 13.13
N GLY A 272 18.05 -14.73 12.75
CA GLY A 272 18.20 -16.06 12.17
C GLY A 272 19.00 -16.07 10.85
N ILE A 273 18.96 -14.95 10.12
CA ILE A 273 19.76 -14.74 8.91
C ILE A 273 21.25 -14.55 9.25
N GLN A 274 21.61 -13.94 10.40
CA GLN A 274 23.02 -13.89 10.83
C GLN A 274 23.56 -15.29 11.10
N HIS A 275 22.75 -16.19 11.65
CA HIS A 275 23.21 -17.55 11.91
C HIS A 275 23.40 -18.32 10.60
N GLN A 276 22.50 -18.18 9.62
CA GLN A 276 22.69 -18.77 8.29
C GLN A 276 23.88 -18.16 7.54
N GLN A 277 24.10 -16.84 7.57
CA GLN A 277 25.27 -16.24 6.91
C GLN A 277 26.61 -16.68 7.53
N HIS A 278 26.67 -16.86 8.85
CA HIS A 278 27.87 -17.39 9.51
C HIS A 278 28.07 -18.90 9.30
N THR A 279 27.05 -19.68 8.93
CA THR A 279 27.19 -21.10 8.62
C THR A 279 27.61 -21.37 7.17
N TYR A 280 27.40 -20.43 6.24
CA TYR A 280 27.83 -20.57 4.84
C TYR A 280 29.22 -19.99 4.54
N GLN A 281 29.78 -19.14 5.41
CA GLN A 281 31.16 -18.63 5.24
C GLN A 281 32.31 -19.63 5.54
N PRO A 282 32.18 -20.66 6.38
CA PRO A 282 33.25 -21.65 6.56
C PRO A 282 33.36 -22.65 5.40
N MET A 283 32.29 -22.86 4.63
CA MET A 283 32.28 -23.89 3.57
C MET A 283 32.93 -23.45 2.25
N LEU A 284 33.12 -22.14 2.03
CA LEU A 284 33.84 -21.64 0.84
C LEU A 284 35.36 -21.58 1.05
N GLN A 285 35.84 -21.76 2.28
CA GLN A 285 37.28 -21.76 2.59
C GLN A 285 37.87 -23.18 2.64
N SER A 286 37.05 -24.24 2.67
CA SER A 286 37.52 -25.64 2.64
C SER A 286 37.58 -26.27 1.24
N SER A 287 37.24 -25.53 0.16
CA SER A 287 37.32 -26.02 -1.22
C SER A 287 38.50 -25.48 -2.02
N GLN A 288 39.44 -24.75 -1.39
CA GLN A 288 40.66 -24.27 -2.04
C GLN A 288 41.95 -24.99 -1.61
N ASP A 289 41.89 -26.00 -0.73
CA ASP A 289 43.08 -26.69 -0.21
C ASP A 289 43.27 -28.14 -0.73
N PHE A 290 42.65 -28.51 -1.85
CA PHE A 290 42.78 -29.85 -2.43
C PHE A 290 43.19 -29.85 -3.92
N THR A 291 44.24 -29.11 -4.25
CA THR A 291 45.02 -29.36 -5.47
C THR A 291 46.48 -28.97 -5.25
N GLU A 292 47.25 -29.82 -4.57
CA GLU A 292 48.68 -30.05 -4.82
C GLU A 292 49.20 -31.13 -3.88
N THR A 293 49.47 -32.32 -4.43
CA THR A 293 50.56 -33.27 -4.11
C THR A 293 50.16 -34.66 -4.61
N GLY A 294 50.59 -34.99 -5.82
CA GLY A 294 50.70 -36.38 -6.29
C GLY A 294 52.19 -36.70 -6.48
N PRO A 295 52.68 -37.86 -6.01
CA PRO A 295 54.04 -38.33 -6.28
C PRO A 295 54.27 -38.72 -7.74
#